data_AF-Q3K5N3-F1
#
_entry.id   AF-Q3K5N3-F1
#
_cell.length_a   1.000
_cell.length_b   1.000
_cell.length_c   1.000
_cell.angle_alpha   90.00
_cell.angle_beta   90.00
_cell.angle_gamma   90.00
#
_symmetry.space_group_name_H-M   'P 1'
#
loop_
_entity.id
_entity.type
_entity.pdbx_description
1 polymer ?
#
loop_
_entity_poly.entity_id
_entity_poly.type
_entity_poly.pdbx_seq_one_letter_code
_entity_poly.pdbx_strand_id
1 'polypeptide(L)'
;MSDHDILSDAEREALSAVMLEPDLPPQRVLIVDDDKDARELLSEILALDGIRCLTAASGETALKMLAEKPSIGLVITDLRMGNVDGLELIRQVRESVRAALPIIIVSGDADVKDAIAAMHLSVVDFLLKPIDTAKLLGLVRHELGIEP
;
A
#
# COMPACT_ATOMS: atom_id res chain seq x y z
N MET A 1 34.64 -20.10 2.28
CA MET A 1 34.02 -21.31 1.69
C MET A 1 33.24 -21.97 2.83
N SER A 2 31.96 -22.27 2.80
CA SER A 2 30.83 -21.89 1.96
C SER A 2 29.62 -22.38 2.78
N ASP A 3 28.85 -21.50 3.40
CA ASP A 3 27.58 -21.92 3.98
C ASP A 3 26.56 -21.93 2.84
N HIS A 4 26.33 -23.15 2.35
CA HIS A 4 25.47 -23.46 1.24
C HIS A 4 24.06 -22.94 1.49
N ASP A 5 23.60 -22.12 0.54
CA ASP A 5 22.23 -21.71 0.34
C ASP A 5 21.32 -22.96 0.25
N ILE A 6 20.47 -23.18 1.27
CA ILE A 6 19.85 -24.49 1.61
C ILE A 6 18.64 -24.84 0.72
N LEU A 7 18.18 -23.94 -0.15
CA LEU A 7 16.94 -24.18 -0.89
C LEU A 7 17.22 -24.48 -2.35
N SER A 8 16.76 -25.64 -2.80
CA SER A 8 16.79 -26.00 -4.21
C SER A 8 15.88 -25.08 -5.03
N ASP A 9 16.18 -24.92 -6.32
CA ASP A 9 15.40 -24.06 -7.20
C ASP A 9 13.93 -24.51 -7.28
N ALA A 10 13.67 -25.82 -7.20
CA ALA A 10 12.33 -26.39 -7.15
C ALA A 10 11.58 -26.06 -5.84
N GLU A 11 12.28 -25.96 -4.71
CA GLU A 11 11.69 -25.55 -3.43
C GLU A 11 11.41 -24.04 -3.40
N ARG A 12 12.29 -23.22 -3.99
CA ARG A 12 12.03 -21.78 -4.18
C ARG A 12 10.84 -21.54 -5.11
N GLU A 13 10.71 -22.34 -6.17
CA GLU A 13 9.62 -22.26 -7.12
C GLU A 13 8.31 -22.78 -6.53
N ALA A 14 8.33 -23.87 -5.75
CA ALA A 14 7.17 -24.36 -5.02
C ALA A 14 6.73 -23.38 -3.91
N LEU A 15 7.65 -22.77 -3.17
CA LEU A 15 7.34 -21.73 -2.18
C LEU A 15 6.77 -20.48 -2.86
N SER A 16 7.31 -20.09 -4.02
CA SER A 16 6.79 -19.01 -4.86
C SER A 16 5.38 -19.32 -5.39
N ALA A 17 5.13 -20.57 -5.80
CA ALA A 17 3.83 -21.03 -6.29
C ALA A 17 2.76 -21.08 -5.19
N VAL A 18 3.11 -21.49 -3.97
CA VAL A 18 2.23 -21.40 -2.78
C VAL A 18 1.95 -19.94 -2.41
N MET A 19 2.86 -19.00 -2.73
CA MET A 19 2.67 -17.56 -2.51
C MET A 19 1.88 -16.85 -3.62
N LEU A 20 1.51 -17.57 -4.70
CA LEU A 20 0.71 -17.10 -5.83
C LEU A 20 -0.73 -17.60 -5.71
N GLU A 21 -1.41 -17.29 -4.61
CA GLU A 21 -2.79 -17.75 -4.40
C GLU A 21 -3.83 -16.62 -4.44
N PRO A 22 -4.88 -16.75 -5.28
CA PRO A 22 -5.96 -15.77 -5.43
C PRO A 22 -6.94 -15.71 -4.25
N ASP A 23 -6.77 -16.57 -3.24
CA ASP A 23 -7.71 -16.74 -2.12
C ASP A 23 -7.08 -16.47 -0.73
N LEU A 24 -5.82 -15.99 -0.68
CA LEU A 24 -5.31 -15.44 0.58
C LEU A 24 -6.13 -14.18 0.92
N PRO A 25 -6.55 -14.01 2.19
CA PRO A 25 -7.19 -12.78 2.59
C PRO A 25 -6.27 -11.59 2.24
N PRO A 26 -6.85 -10.44 1.87
CA PRO A 26 -6.08 -9.26 1.51
C PRO A 26 -5.09 -8.92 2.63
N GLN A 27 -3.80 -9.15 2.38
CA GLN A 27 -2.74 -9.09 3.39
C GLN A 27 -1.58 -8.19 2.97
N ARG A 28 -1.68 -7.53 1.81
CA ARG A 28 -0.61 -6.67 1.31
C ARG A 28 -1.04 -5.21 1.28
N VAL A 29 -0.10 -4.34 1.64
CA VAL A 29 -0.24 -2.89 1.49
C VAL A 29 0.33 -2.47 0.14
N LEU A 30 -0.41 -1.68 -0.63
CA LEU A 30 0.12 -0.99 -1.80
C LEU A 30 0.51 0.44 -1.41
N ILE A 31 1.80 0.76 -1.50
CA ILE A 31 2.30 2.11 -1.28
C ILE A 31 2.43 2.82 -2.63
N VAL A 32 1.82 3.99 -2.76
CA VAL A 32 1.82 4.83 -3.96
C VAL A 32 2.39 6.19 -3.61
N ASP A 33 3.58 6.48 -4.12
CA ASP A 33 4.31 7.73 -3.92
C ASP A 33 5.24 7.86 -5.13
N ASP A 34 5.46 9.05 -5.70
CA ASP A 34 6.37 9.22 -6.84
C ASP A 34 7.84 9.29 -6.37
N ASP A 35 8.07 9.76 -5.15
CA ASP A 35 9.38 9.76 -4.51
C ASP A 35 9.79 8.31 -4.19
N LYS A 36 10.86 7.86 -4.84
CA LYS A 36 11.40 6.51 -4.66
C LYS A 36 11.88 6.28 -3.22
N ASP A 37 12.60 7.24 -2.65
CA ASP A 37 13.23 7.08 -1.35
C ASP A 37 12.16 7.07 -0.25
N ALA A 38 11.14 7.94 -0.36
CA ALA A 38 9.99 7.93 0.54
C ALA A 38 9.21 6.60 0.48
N ARG A 39 8.98 6.09 -0.74
CA ARG A 39 8.27 4.82 -0.98
C ARG A 39 9.02 3.62 -0.42
N GLU A 40 10.34 3.55 -0.64
CA GLU A 40 11.20 2.47 -0.14
C GLU A 40 11.30 2.51 1.38
N LEU A 41 11.54 3.69 1.97
CA LEU A 41 11.59 3.86 3.42
C LEU A 41 10.30 3.42 4.10
N LEU A 42 9.14 3.83 3.57
CA LEU A 42 7.86 3.43 4.15
C LEU A 42 7.63 1.92 4.02
N SER A 43 8.00 1.33 2.89
CA SER A 43 7.94 -0.12 2.69
C SER A 43 8.82 -0.86 3.69
N GLU A 44 10.02 -0.37 3.98
CA GLU A 44 10.92 -0.95 4.97
C GLU A 44 10.34 -0.87 6.39
N ILE A 45 9.79 0.28 6.78
CA ILE A 45 9.14 0.47 8.08
C ILE A 45 8.01 -0.54 8.29
N LEU A 46 7.15 -0.72 7.29
CA LEU A 46 6.05 -1.69 7.37
C LEU A 46 6.57 -3.14 7.36
N ALA A 47 7.61 -3.43 6.57
CA ALA A 47 8.21 -4.76 6.50
C ALA A 47 8.87 -5.19 7.82
N LEU A 48 9.48 -4.26 8.57
CA LEU A 48 10.02 -4.53 9.90
C LEU A 48 8.94 -5.00 10.88
N ASP A 49 7.68 -4.64 10.64
CA ASP A 49 6.52 -5.05 11.44
C ASP A 49 5.79 -6.27 10.83
N GLY A 50 6.40 -6.96 9.86
CA GLY A 50 5.85 -8.15 9.21
C GLY A 50 4.78 -7.87 8.15
N ILE A 51 4.53 -6.61 7.80
CA ILE A 51 3.53 -6.22 6.81
C ILE A 51 4.15 -6.30 5.42
N ARG A 52 3.54 -7.11 4.55
CA ARG A 52 4.00 -7.27 3.16
C ARG A 52 3.55 -6.09 2.31
N CYS A 53 4.50 -5.47 1.63
CA CYS A 53 4.24 -4.30 0.81
C CYS A 53 4.44 -4.58 -0.69
N LEU A 54 3.70 -3.84 -1.49
CA LEU A 54 3.90 -3.63 -2.91
C LEU A 54 4.03 -2.13 -3.13
N THR A 55 4.78 -1.72 -4.15
CA THR A 55 5.05 -0.29 -4.39
C THR A 55 4.68 0.10 -5.81
N ALA A 56 4.08 1.27 -5.99
CA ALA A 56 3.81 1.90 -7.28
C ALA A 56 4.34 3.33 -7.29
N ALA A 57 4.99 3.74 -8.39
CA ALA A 57 5.52 5.09 -8.55
C ALA A 57 4.50 6.09 -9.15
N SER A 58 3.28 5.63 -9.44
CA SER A 58 2.23 6.45 -10.03
C SER A 58 0.86 5.83 -9.80
N GLY A 59 -0.19 6.66 -9.89
CA GLY A 59 -1.58 6.20 -9.85
C GLY A 59 -1.92 5.20 -10.96
N GLU A 60 -1.37 5.37 -12.17
CA GLU A 60 -1.60 4.44 -13.28
C GLU A 60 -1.05 3.04 -12.96
N THR A 61 0.18 2.96 -12.45
CA THR A 61 0.78 1.69 -12.03
C THR A 61 0.00 1.09 -10.86
N ALA A 62 -0.45 1.92 -9.92
CA ALA A 62 -1.27 1.48 -8.80
C ALA A 62 -2.59 0.84 -9.26
N LEU A 63 -3.32 1.49 -10.18
CA LEU A 63 -4.58 0.99 -10.72
C LEU A 63 -4.41 -0.34 -11.46
N LYS A 64 -3.35 -0.48 -12.27
CA LYS A 64 -3.03 -1.76 -12.92
C LYS A 64 -2.79 -2.87 -11.88
N MET A 65 -2.00 -2.59 -10.85
CA MET A 65 -1.75 -3.54 -9.77
C MET A 65 -3.02 -3.90 -8.99
N LEU A 66 -3.90 -2.92 -8.73
CA LEU A 66 -5.18 -3.15 -8.07
C LEU A 66 -6.15 -3.98 -8.95
N ALA A 67 -6.06 -3.90 -10.27
CA ALA A 67 -6.83 -4.78 -11.15
C ALA A 67 -6.28 -6.22 -11.13
N GLU A 68 -4.96 -6.39 -11.10
CA GLU A 68 -4.30 -7.69 -11.28
C GLU A 68 -4.07 -8.48 -9.99
N LYS A 69 -4.02 -7.82 -8.82
CA LYS A 69 -3.54 -8.44 -7.56
C LYS A 69 -4.60 -8.40 -6.45
N PRO A 70 -5.51 -9.39 -6.38
CA PRO A 70 -6.52 -9.51 -5.31
C PRO A 70 -5.96 -9.40 -3.89
N SER A 71 -4.72 -9.86 -3.67
CA SER A 71 -4.04 -9.86 -2.37
C SER A 71 -3.73 -8.47 -1.77
N ILE A 72 -3.90 -7.38 -2.53
CA ILE A 72 -3.81 -6.01 -2.01
C ILE A 72 -5.05 -5.72 -1.16
N GLY A 73 -4.82 -5.52 0.14
CA GLY A 73 -5.85 -5.26 1.14
C GLY A 73 -5.98 -3.81 1.57
N LEU A 74 -4.95 -2.99 1.36
CA LEU A 74 -4.94 -1.59 1.76
C LEU A 74 -4.05 -0.78 0.81
N VAL A 75 -4.42 0.47 0.58
CA VAL A 75 -3.59 1.44 -0.16
C VAL A 75 -3.12 2.53 0.79
N ILE A 76 -1.83 2.86 0.73
CA ILE A 76 -1.28 4.10 1.25
C ILE A 76 -0.87 4.94 0.05
N THR A 77 -1.38 6.16 -0.07
CA THR A 77 -1.05 7.05 -1.20
C THR A 77 -0.64 8.42 -0.73
N ASP A 78 0.37 9.01 -1.40
CA ASP A 78 0.55 10.46 -1.38
C ASP A 78 -0.54 11.14 -2.22
N LEU A 79 -0.89 12.38 -1.88
CA LEU A 79 -1.70 13.24 -2.72
C LEU A 79 -0.89 13.92 -3.82
N ARG A 80 0.35 14.29 -3.52
CA ARG A 80 1.17 15.11 -4.42
C ARG A 80 2.20 14.25 -5.12
N MET A 81 1.80 13.62 -6.23
CA MET A 81 2.68 12.80 -7.06
C MET A 81 2.96 13.46 -8.41
N GLY A 82 3.58 14.65 -8.37
CA GLY A 82 3.93 15.43 -9.57
C GLY A 82 2.75 15.64 -10.54
N ASN A 83 2.71 14.86 -11.63
CA ASN A 83 1.71 14.96 -12.70
C ASN A 83 0.40 14.19 -12.45
N VAL A 84 0.34 13.34 -11.41
CA VAL A 84 -0.83 12.52 -11.07
C VAL A 84 -1.32 12.92 -9.69
N ASP A 85 -2.60 13.25 -9.58
CA ASP A 85 -3.22 13.62 -8.32
C ASP A 85 -3.64 12.35 -7.56
N GLY A 86 -3.15 12.18 -6.32
CA GLY A 86 -3.57 11.07 -5.46
C GLY A 86 -5.08 11.07 -5.19
N LEU A 87 -5.74 12.24 -5.24
CA LEU A 87 -7.21 12.32 -5.17
C LEU A 87 -7.87 11.64 -6.37
N GLU A 88 -7.29 11.78 -7.56
CA GLU A 88 -7.83 11.16 -8.78
C GLU A 88 -7.65 9.63 -8.74
N LEU A 89 -6.52 9.15 -8.23
CA LEU A 89 -6.34 7.72 -7.94
C LEU A 89 -7.45 7.21 -7.01
N ILE A 90 -7.71 7.90 -5.91
CA ILE A 90 -8.75 7.52 -4.95
C ILE A 90 -10.11 7.49 -5.63
N ARG A 91 -10.46 8.52 -6.41
CA ARG A 91 -11.73 8.60 -7.14
C ARG A 91 -11.89 7.40 -8.08
N GLN A 92 -10.86 7.06 -8.84
CA GLN A 92 -10.89 5.91 -9.74
C GLN A 92 -10.99 4.57 -9.00
N VAL A 93 -10.34 4.42 -7.84
CA VAL A 93 -10.50 3.23 -7.00
C VAL A 93 -11.94 3.11 -6.49
N ARG A 94 -12.55 4.23 -6.06
CA ARG A 94 -13.96 4.29 -5.62
C ARG A 94 -14.96 3.98 -6.73
N GLU A 95 -14.60 4.21 -7.99
CA GLU A 95 -15.41 3.86 -9.17
C GLU A 95 -15.15 2.44 -9.70
N SER A 96 -14.19 1.71 -9.11
CA SER A 96 -13.80 0.36 -9.52
C SER A 96 -14.47 -0.73 -8.68
N VAL A 97 -14.25 -2.00 -9.06
CA VAL A 97 -14.65 -3.17 -8.25
C VAL A 97 -14.00 -3.20 -6.85
N ARG A 98 -12.95 -2.39 -6.63
CA ARG A 98 -12.24 -2.22 -5.35
C ARG A 98 -12.76 -1.02 -4.53
N ALA A 99 -13.98 -0.54 -4.77
CA ALA A 99 -14.49 0.66 -4.12
C ALA A 99 -14.43 0.64 -2.58
N ALA A 100 -14.57 -0.54 -1.97
CA ALA A 100 -14.51 -0.73 -0.51
C ALA A 100 -13.08 -0.88 0.05
N LEU A 101 -12.05 -0.85 -0.78
CA LEU A 101 -10.66 -1.00 -0.33
C LEU A 101 -10.28 0.15 0.61
N PRO A 102 -9.74 -0.12 1.81
CA PRO A 102 -9.28 0.92 2.71
C PRO A 102 -8.10 1.68 2.08
N ILE A 103 -8.17 3.01 2.19
CA ILE A 103 -7.14 3.91 1.68
C ILE A 103 -6.74 4.86 2.81
N ILE A 104 -5.45 4.93 3.08
CA ILE A 104 -4.83 5.91 3.97
C ILE A 104 -4.07 6.91 3.11
N ILE A 105 -4.29 8.20 3.35
CA ILE A 105 -3.52 9.24 2.69
C ILE A 105 -2.35 9.64 3.58
N VAL A 106 -1.17 9.79 2.97
CA VAL A 106 0.03 10.29 3.63
C VAL A 106 0.65 11.38 2.79
N SER A 107 0.53 12.64 3.19
CA SER A 107 1.04 13.76 2.38
C SER A 107 1.85 14.76 3.19
N GLY A 108 2.92 15.28 2.59
CA GLY A 108 3.73 16.36 3.17
C GLY A 108 3.27 17.75 2.77
N ASP A 109 2.44 17.85 1.73
CA ASP A 109 1.92 19.10 1.20
C ASP A 109 0.44 18.95 0.86
N ALA A 110 -0.40 19.38 1.80
CA ALA A 110 -1.85 19.37 1.63
C ALA A 110 -2.49 20.55 2.32
N ASP A 111 -3.52 21.09 1.69
CA ASP A 111 -4.33 22.16 2.26
C ASP A 111 -5.63 21.63 2.86
N VAL A 112 -6.39 22.55 3.48
CA VAL A 112 -7.68 22.21 4.10
C VAL A 112 -8.69 21.67 3.07
N LYS A 113 -8.62 22.11 1.82
CA LYS A 113 -9.53 21.63 0.76
C LYS A 113 -9.21 20.20 0.37
N ASP A 114 -7.93 19.84 0.29
CA ASP A 114 -7.52 18.46 0.02
C ASP A 114 -8.01 17.51 1.11
N ALA A 115 -7.85 17.89 2.38
CA ALA A 115 -8.34 17.10 3.50
C ALA A 115 -9.87 16.91 3.43
N ILE A 116 -10.62 17.99 3.14
CA ILE A 116 -12.07 17.92 2.97
C ILE A 116 -12.45 17.03 1.78
N ALA A 117 -11.76 17.15 0.65
CA ALA A 117 -12.02 16.34 -0.54
C ALA A 117 -11.76 14.85 -0.25
N ALA A 118 -10.64 14.53 0.40
CA ALA A 118 -10.30 13.19 0.84
C ALA A 118 -11.36 12.58 1.76
N MET A 119 -11.87 13.34 2.73
CA MET A 119 -12.92 12.85 3.64
C MET A 119 -14.21 12.48 2.90
N HIS A 120 -14.59 13.22 1.87
CA HIS A 120 -15.75 12.87 1.05
C HIS A 120 -15.56 11.58 0.24
N LEU A 121 -14.31 11.16 0.02
CA LEU A 121 -13.99 9.93 -0.68
C LEU A 121 -13.92 8.70 0.25
N SER A 122 -14.39 8.82 1.50
CA SER A 122 -14.42 7.70 2.46
C SER A 122 -13.05 7.02 2.62
N VAL A 123 -12.00 7.82 2.81
CA VAL A 123 -10.68 7.33 3.21
C VAL A 123 -10.68 6.96 4.69
N VAL A 124 -9.78 6.07 5.09
CA VAL A 124 -9.64 5.62 6.49
C VAL A 124 -9.10 6.75 7.35
N ASP A 125 -8.00 7.37 6.92
CA ASP A 125 -7.42 8.52 7.60
C ASP A 125 -6.56 9.34 6.63
N PHE A 126 -6.27 10.56 7.05
CA PHE A 126 -5.38 11.51 6.40
C PHE A 126 -4.24 11.87 7.35
N LEU A 127 -3.00 11.50 7.00
CA LEU A 127 -1.81 11.72 7.80
C LEU A 127 -0.89 12.74 7.13
N LEU A 128 -0.42 13.73 7.91
CA LEU A 128 0.57 14.69 7.45
C LEU A 128 2.00 14.14 7.69
N LYS A 129 2.91 14.33 6.73
CA LYS A 129 4.34 14.10 6.94
C LYS A 129 4.88 15.23 7.88
N PRO A 130 5.78 14.95 8.85
CA PRO A 130 6.37 13.65 9.16
C PRO A 130 5.36 12.70 9.81
N ILE A 131 5.37 11.45 9.35
CA ILE A 131 4.39 10.44 9.73
C ILE A 131 4.67 9.95 11.15
N ASP A 132 3.63 9.90 11.99
CA ASP A 132 3.64 9.08 13.20
C ASP A 132 3.53 7.61 12.80
N THR A 133 4.66 6.90 12.83
CA THR A 133 4.75 5.50 12.41
C THR A 133 3.93 4.57 13.29
N ALA A 134 3.82 4.84 14.58
CA ALA A 134 3.00 4.04 15.49
C ALA A 134 1.52 4.17 15.16
N LYS A 135 1.06 5.40 14.88
CA LYS A 135 -0.31 5.65 14.41
C LYS A 135 -0.57 4.94 13.08
N LEU A 136 0.33 5.07 12.11
CA LEU A 136 0.16 4.43 10.79
C LEU A 136 0.09 2.90 10.91
N LEU A 137 1.00 2.30 11.66
CA LEU A 137 1.02 0.84 11.89
C LEU A 137 -0.27 0.36 12.55
N GLY A 138 -0.79 1.09 13.54
CA GLY A 138 -2.07 0.78 14.17
C GLY A 138 -3.23 0.75 13.18
N LEU A 139 -3.31 1.75 12.29
CA LEU A 139 -4.32 1.80 11.23
C LEU A 139 -4.15 0.63 10.25
N VAL A 140 -2.94 0.37 9.77
CA VAL A 140 -2.67 -0.70 8.81
C VAL A 140 -3.04 -2.07 9.39
N ARG A 141 -2.66 -2.34 10.64
CA ARG A 141 -3.01 -3.60 11.32
C ARG A 141 -4.51 -3.77 11.49
N HIS A 142 -5.19 -2.72 11.95
CA HIS A 142 -6.64 -2.71 12.09
C HIS A 142 -7.34 -3.05 10.77
N GLU A 143 -6.99 -2.35 9.69
CA GLU A 143 -7.63 -2.53 8.38
C GLU A 143 -7.28 -3.87 7.70
N LEU A 144 -6.10 -4.43 7.98
CA LEU A 144 -5.72 -5.77 7.51
C LEU A 144 -6.23 -6.90 8.41
N GLY A 145 -6.92 -6.60 9.51
CA GLY A 145 -7.39 -7.59 10.47
C GLY A 145 -6.25 -8.36 11.16
N ILE A 146 -5.08 -7.73 11.28
CA ILE A 146 -3.92 -8.28 11.98
C ILE A 146 -4.04 -7.84 13.44
N GLU A 147 -4.51 -8.74 14.31
CA GLU A 147 -4.56 -8.47 15.75
C GLU A 147 -3.14 -8.14 16.30
N PRO A 148 -3.05 -7.26 17.33
CA PRO A 148 -1.78 -6.89 17.96
C PRO A 148 -1.11 -8.03 18.73
#